data_AF-A0A2U3NLP7-F1
#
_entry.id   AF-A0A2U3NLP7-F1
#
_cell.length_a   1.000
_cell.length_b   1.000
_cell.length_c   1.000
_cell.angle_alpha   90.00
_cell.angle_beta   90.00
_cell.angle_gamma   90.00
#
_symmetry.space_group_name_H-M   'P 1'
#
loop_
_entity.id
_entity.type
_entity.pdbx_description
1 polymer ?
#
loop_
_entity_poly.entity_id
_entity_poly.type
_entity_poly.pdbx_seq_one_letter_code
_entity_poly.pdbx_strand_id
1 'polypeptide(L)'
;MNLQSRSQRWLKVADTALAKAKAMQQQEQFFRGGGKPLAPQAQDVVVTAAADPIKLIAEADPPVSGTDLATAVGDVIIAANMFSPGPDFRQGLDAVVAALEEAVPKLAQQTQSEDPSIDEIISELERSLLVSLVVTLTSHNVLIQKVDDWSQQHRRFLEHHRPDDYGHYFEVTTFRFVDQPGTGRVHMQHLISAVDSGAHVYAAGATDRFQTDHYPEILSVAYAQWFAYVHAIWEEQFRDRIAAFFNIGKSDGEELEKNDVKSDFFGDIRWIRNDFVHNKGIADECARAKILNWGFAKGEAIELTPEQMLSLIGLFPRNELLESPTRQARAVRKNLPGSGDATLVDKLVKFIADNKLDKGTVIDRMLLDWLETATIND
;
A
#
# COMPACT_ATOMS: atom_id res chain seq x y z
N MET A 1 -6.61 6.86 4.68
CA MET A 1 -5.76 5.71 4.27
C MET A 1 -4.66 5.55 5.32
N ASN A 2 -4.32 4.31 5.71
CA ASN A 2 -3.56 4.05 6.94
C ASN A 2 -2.05 4.23 6.75
N LEU A 3 -1.55 5.45 6.94
CA LEU A 3 -0.15 5.66 7.32
C LEU A 3 0.13 5.00 8.68
N GLN A 4 1.38 4.62 8.90
CA GLN A 4 1.89 4.13 10.19
C GLN A 4 3.34 4.60 10.34
N SER A 5 3.57 5.71 11.06
CA SER A 5 4.92 6.17 11.44
C SER A 5 5.66 5.11 12.27
N ARG A 6 6.98 5.26 12.46
CA ARG A 6 7.76 4.35 13.31
C ARG A 6 7.16 4.21 14.70
N SER A 7 6.84 5.33 15.36
CA SER A 7 6.25 5.30 16.71
C SER A 7 4.81 4.76 16.73
N GLN A 8 4.04 4.91 15.64
CA GLN A 8 2.73 4.23 15.50
C GLN A 8 2.86 2.70 15.34
N ARG A 9 3.90 2.22 14.64
CA ARG A 9 4.22 0.79 14.53
C ARG A 9 4.64 0.23 15.90
N TRP A 10 5.54 0.93 16.59
CA TRP A 10 5.98 0.60 17.95
C TRP A 10 4.83 0.60 18.97
N LEU A 11 3.99 1.63 18.98
CA LEU A 11 2.80 1.72 19.85
C LEU A 11 1.88 0.49 19.68
N LYS A 12 1.57 0.13 18.43
CA LYS A 12 0.71 -1.02 18.12
C LYS A 12 1.31 -2.34 18.61
N VAL A 13 2.62 -2.53 18.47
CA VAL A 13 3.31 -3.73 18.97
C VAL A 13 3.36 -3.74 20.50
N ALA A 14 3.71 -2.62 21.13
CA ALA A 14 3.81 -2.48 22.57
C ALA A 14 2.45 -2.69 23.28
N ASP A 15 1.36 -2.09 22.78
CA ASP A 15 0.01 -2.29 23.32
C ASP A 15 -0.46 -3.75 23.17
N THR A 16 -0.23 -4.36 21.99
CA THR A 16 -0.54 -5.79 21.76
C THR A 16 0.29 -6.70 22.68
N ALA A 17 1.57 -6.37 22.90
CA ALA A 17 2.44 -7.12 23.81
C ALA A 17 2.01 -6.95 25.27
N LEU A 18 1.62 -5.74 25.68
CA LEU A 18 1.16 -5.42 27.03
C LEU A 18 -0.11 -6.21 27.39
N ALA A 19 -1.09 -6.24 26.49
CA ALA A 19 -2.32 -7.01 26.67
C ALA A 19 -2.03 -8.52 26.83
N LYS A 20 -1.13 -9.08 26.01
CA LYS A 20 -0.70 -10.49 26.14
C LYS A 20 0.08 -10.74 27.42
N ALA A 21 1.07 -9.91 27.75
CA ALA A 21 1.92 -10.07 28.91
C ALA A 21 1.11 -10.02 30.21
N LYS A 22 0.15 -9.09 30.33
CA LYS A 22 -0.79 -9.04 31.46
C LYS A 22 -1.68 -10.27 31.58
N ALA A 23 -2.20 -10.79 30.47
CA ALA A 23 -2.99 -12.03 30.48
C ALA A 23 -2.14 -13.23 30.97
N MET A 24 -0.90 -13.35 30.48
CA MET A 24 0.03 -14.42 30.91
C MET A 24 0.49 -14.25 32.36
N GLN A 25 0.66 -13.00 32.84
CA GLN A 25 1.00 -12.68 34.23
C GLN A 25 -0.13 -13.09 35.19
N GLN A 26 -1.38 -12.77 34.85
CA GLN A 26 -2.56 -13.23 35.61
C GLN A 26 -2.65 -14.77 35.62
N GLN A 27 -2.36 -15.42 34.49
CA GLN A 27 -2.31 -16.88 34.40
C GLN A 27 -1.21 -17.48 35.27
N GLU A 28 0.03 -16.94 35.27
CA GLU A 28 1.13 -17.36 36.15
C GLU A 28 0.72 -17.29 37.62
N GLN A 29 0.14 -16.15 38.03
CA GLN A 29 -0.30 -15.91 39.40
C GLN A 29 -1.40 -16.91 39.83
N PHE A 30 -2.36 -17.23 38.95
CA PHE A 30 -3.39 -18.23 39.21
C PHE A 30 -2.78 -19.64 39.39
N PHE A 31 -1.92 -20.07 38.47
CA PHE A 31 -1.26 -21.38 38.52
C PHE A 31 -0.38 -21.53 39.77
N ARG A 32 0.42 -20.49 40.09
CA ARG A 32 1.24 -20.44 41.31
C ARG A 32 0.39 -20.39 42.59
N GLY A 33 -0.74 -19.68 42.59
CA GLY A 33 -1.70 -19.68 43.69
C GLY A 33 -2.32 -21.06 43.96
N GLY A 34 -2.51 -21.86 42.90
CA GLY A 34 -2.86 -23.28 42.99
C GLY A 34 -1.70 -24.22 43.36
N GLY A 35 -0.54 -23.69 43.79
CA GLY A 35 0.65 -24.46 44.18
C GLY A 35 1.40 -25.12 43.01
N LYS A 36 1.09 -24.74 41.77
CA LYS A 36 1.63 -25.38 40.55
C LYS A 36 2.18 -24.31 39.59
N PRO A 37 3.42 -23.83 39.78
CA PRO A 37 4.03 -22.88 38.84
C PRO A 37 4.08 -23.46 37.42
N LEU A 38 4.09 -22.59 36.40
CA LEU A 38 4.14 -23.00 35.00
C LEU A 38 5.37 -23.88 34.72
N ALA A 39 5.17 -25.02 34.08
CA ALA A 39 6.26 -25.89 33.62
C ALA A 39 7.11 -25.19 32.54
N PRO A 40 8.40 -25.54 32.36
CA PRO A 40 9.30 -24.85 31.43
C PRO A 40 8.73 -24.69 30.01
N GLN A 41 8.12 -25.75 29.45
CA GLN A 41 7.47 -25.72 28.13
C GLN A 41 6.34 -24.68 28.01
N ALA A 42 5.66 -24.35 29.10
CA ALA A 42 4.66 -23.29 29.14
C ALA A 42 5.30 -21.90 29.36
N GLN A 43 6.44 -21.84 30.04
CA GLN A 43 7.25 -20.61 30.16
C GLN A 43 7.85 -20.22 28.80
N ASP A 44 8.36 -21.17 28.02
CA ASP A 44 8.82 -20.98 26.64
C ASP A 44 7.74 -20.28 25.78
N VAL A 45 6.51 -20.82 25.80
CA VAL A 45 5.36 -20.26 25.07
C VAL A 45 5.02 -18.84 25.54
N VAL A 46 5.14 -18.53 26.83
CA VAL A 46 4.90 -17.17 27.35
C VAL A 46 6.01 -16.20 26.92
N VAL A 47 7.28 -16.60 26.98
CA VAL A 47 8.41 -15.80 26.51
C VAL A 47 8.23 -15.47 25.02
N THR A 48 7.94 -16.48 24.19
CA THR A 48 7.67 -16.25 22.76
C THR A 48 6.45 -15.37 22.51
N ALA A 49 5.36 -15.58 23.26
CA ALA A 49 4.13 -14.80 23.04
C ALA A 49 4.24 -13.31 23.45
N ALA A 50 5.08 -12.99 24.44
CA ALA A 50 5.20 -11.65 25.01
C ALA A 50 6.47 -10.88 24.56
N ALA A 51 7.63 -11.54 24.46
CA ALA A 51 8.90 -10.89 24.16
C ALA A 51 9.25 -10.86 22.67
N ASP A 52 9.00 -11.95 21.93
CA ASP A 52 9.46 -12.03 20.53
C ASP A 52 8.82 -10.97 19.60
N PRO A 53 7.55 -10.53 19.76
CA PRO A 53 7.02 -9.38 19.02
C PRO A 53 7.83 -8.09 19.24
N ILE A 54 8.38 -7.87 20.44
CA ILE A 54 9.21 -6.71 20.79
C ILE A 54 10.59 -6.85 20.12
N LYS A 55 11.20 -8.03 20.17
CA LYS A 55 12.48 -8.31 19.51
C LYS A 55 12.39 -8.11 18.00
N LEU A 56 11.31 -8.59 17.38
CA LEU A 56 11.09 -8.49 15.93
C LEU A 56 10.84 -7.05 15.46
N ILE A 57 10.17 -6.19 16.24
CA ILE A 57 10.06 -4.75 15.89
C ILE A 57 11.38 -4.00 16.18
N ALA A 58 12.16 -4.42 17.19
CA ALA A 58 13.51 -3.90 17.42
C ALA A 58 14.50 -4.24 16.30
N GLU A 59 14.34 -5.40 15.67
CA GLU A 59 15.12 -5.83 14.49
C GLU A 59 14.65 -5.12 13.21
N ALA A 60 13.33 -5.11 12.96
CA ALA A 60 12.78 -4.59 11.71
C ALA A 60 12.68 -3.06 11.62
N ASP A 61 12.64 -2.36 12.76
CA ASP A 61 12.42 -0.92 12.85
C ASP A 61 13.14 -0.30 14.07
N PRO A 62 14.48 -0.46 14.16
CA PRO A 62 15.26 -0.08 15.33
C PRO A 62 15.12 1.41 15.67
N PRO A 63 14.95 1.78 16.95
CA PRO A 63 14.79 3.16 17.34
C PRO A 63 16.13 3.91 17.25
N VAL A 64 16.13 5.07 16.59
CA VAL A 64 17.36 5.85 16.37
C VAL A 64 17.87 6.43 17.69
N SER A 65 19.13 6.17 18.02
CA SER A 65 19.76 6.62 19.28
C SER A 65 19.63 8.14 19.47
N GLY A 66 19.18 8.57 20.65
CA GLY A 66 18.96 9.98 20.97
C GLY A 66 17.58 10.53 20.58
N THR A 67 16.67 9.69 20.05
CA THR A 67 15.26 10.08 19.82
C THR A 67 14.38 9.85 21.05
N ASP A 68 13.27 10.58 21.09
CA ASP A 68 12.16 10.40 22.03
C ASP A 68 11.59 8.97 21.99
N LEU A 69 11.51 8.37 20.80
CA LEU A 69 11.14 6.96 20.63
C LEU A 69 12.14 6.02 21.32
N ALA A 70 13.44 6.18 21.07
CA ALA A 70 14.47 5.35 21.72
C ALA A 70 14.42 5.46 23.26
N THR A 71 14.08 6.66 23.76
CA THR A 71 13.86 6.92 25.19
C THR A 71 12.57 6.28 25.71
N ALA A 72 11.53 6.14 24.89
CA ALA A 72 10.28 5.47 25.26
C ALA A 72 10.37 3.93 25.25
N VAL A 73 11.15 3.33 24.36
CA VAL A 73 11.20 1.85 24.17
C VAL A 73 12.46 1.16 24.67
N GLY A 74 13.48 1.91 25.11
CA GLY A 74 14.77 1.34 25.55
C GLY A 74 14.62 0.24 26.61
N ASP A 75 13.91 0.53 27.71
CA ASP A 75 13.69 -0.43 28.79
C ASP A 75 12.80 -1.62 28.37
N VAL A 76 11.89 -1.41 27.42
CA VAL A 76 11.05 -2.47 26.84
C VAL A 76 11.91 -3.47 26.05
N ILE A 77 12.85 -2.98 25.24
CA ILE A 77 13.80 -3.81 24.49
C ILE A 77 14.73 -4.55 25.45
N ILE A 78 15.23 -3.88 26.49
CA ILE A 78 16.10 -4.49 27.51
C ILE A 78 15.36 -5.61 28.26
N ALA A 79 14.13 -5.35 28.74
CA ALA A 79 13.32 -6.35 29.44
C ALA A 79 12.98 -7.55 28.54
N ALA A 80 12.57 -7.31 27.28
CA ALA A 80 12.24 -8.39 26.34
C ALA A 80 13.45 -9.25 25.95
N ASN A 81 14.66 -8.69 25.90
CA ASN A 81 15.88 -9.44 25.63
C ASN A 81 16.39 -10.26 26.83
N MET A 82 16.12 -9.81 28.07
CA MET A 82 16.47 -10.57 29.28
C MET A 82 15.41 -11.63 29.65
N PHE A 83 14.15 -11.43 29.24
CA PHE A 83 13.06 -12.34 29.59
C PHE A 83 13.26 -13.73 28.98
N SER A 84 13.39 -14.72 29.87
CA SER A 84 13.74 -16.11 29.56
C SER A 84 13.03 -17.10 30.49
N PRO A 85 12.92 -18.39 30.11
CA PRO A 85 12.40 -19.45 30.99
C PRO A 85 13.40 -19.77 32.10
N GLY A 86 12.90 -20.27 33.25
CA GLY A 86 13.75 -20.74 34.35
C GLY A 86 13.38 -20.13 35.71
N PRO A 87 14.35 -20.03 36.65
CA PRO A 87 14.10 -19.52 38.01
C PRO A 87 13.52 -18.11 38.02
N ASP A 88 14.09 -17.22 37.19
CA ASP A 88 13.79 -15.79 37.17
C ASP A 88 12.66 -15.41 36.20
N PHE A 89 12.02 -16.41 35.56
CA PHE A 89 10.94 -16.24 34.58
C PHE A 89 9.86 -15.24 35.04
N ARG A 90 9.43 -15.34 36.30
CA ARG A 90 8.41 -14.41 36.83
C ARG A 90 8.94 -12.97 36.91
N GLN A 91 10.18 -12.77 37.36
CA GLN A 91 10.77 -11.44 37.43
C GLN A 91 10.95 -10.83 36.03
N GLY A 92 11.31 -11.66 35.04
CA GLY A 92 11.35 -11.23 33.63
C GLY A 92 9.97 -10.83 33.09
N LEU A 93 8.92 -11.62 33.37
CA LEU A 93 7.56 -11.31 32.96
C LEU A 93 7.02 -10.04 33.65
N ASP A 94 7.22 -9.92 34.97
CA ASP A 94 6.82 -8.75 35.76
C ASP A 94 7.57 -7.48 35.27
N ALA A 95 8.86 -7.60 34.87
CA ALA A 95 9.64 -6.49 34.28
C ALA A 95 9.18 -6.10 32.87
N VAL A 96 8.86 -7.07 32.00
CA VAL A 96 8.31 -6.79 30.65
C VAL A 96 6.96 -6.09 30.76
N VAL A 97 6.08 -6.50 31.67
CA VAL A 97 4.81 -5.78 31.93
C VAL A 97 5.08 -4.35 32.38
N ALA A 98 5.93 -4.14 33.39
CA ALA A 98 6.22 -2.80 33.93
C ALA A 98 6.80 -1.84 32.88
N ALA A 99 7.77 -2.29 32.09
CA ALA A 99 8.36 -1.46 31.03
C ALA A 99 7.33 -1.09 29.95
N LEU A 100 6.44 -2.02 29.58
CA LEU A 100 5.37 -1.76 28.62
C LEU A 100 4.27 -0.83 29.18
N GLU A 101 3.94 -0.93 30.47
CA GLU A 101 3.00 -0.01 31.13
C GLU A 101 3.52 1.44 31.14
N GLU A 102 4.83 1.65 31.25
CA GLU A 102 5.43 2.97 31.17
C GLU A 102 5.61 3.47 29.71
N ALA A 103 5.93 2.58 28.77
CA ALA A 103 6.21 2.94 27.38
C ALA A 103 4.95 3.27 26.56
N VAL A 104 3.87 2.48 26.69
CA VAL A 104 2.65 2.65 25.87
C VAL A 104 2.04 4.07 25.99
N PRO A 105 1.91 4.68 27.18
CA PRO A 105 1.44 6.07 27.30
C PRO A 105 2.37 7.11 26.65
N LYS A 106 3.70 6.92 26.73
CA LYS A 106 4.69 7.82 26.09
C LYS A 106 4.54 7.75 24.56
N LEU A 107 4.53 6.53 24.01
CA LEU A 107 4.34 6.27 22.58
C LEU A 107 3.02 6.85 22.04
N ALA A 108 1.94 6.76 22.82
CA ALA A 108 0.62 7.30 22.46
C ALA A 108 0.58 8.84 22.42
N GLN A 109 1.46 9.52 23.17
CA GLN A 109 1.64 10.97 23.11
C GLN A 109 2.56 11.36 21.93
N GLN A 110 3.73 10.73 21.81
CA GLN A 110 4.71 10.97 20.74
C GLN A 110 4.10 10.80 19.34
N THR A 111 3.24 9.79 19.18
CA THR A 111 2.42 9.53 17.97
C THR A 111 1.60 10.74 17.47
N GLN A 112 1.38 11.75 18.31
CA GLN A 112 0.60 12.96 17.99
C GLN A 112 1.47 14.20 17.75
N SER A 113 2.80 14.12 17.95
CA SER A 113 3.71 15.28 18.00
C SER A 113 5.03 15.12 17.24
N GLU A 114 5.28 13.98 16.60
CA GLU A 114 6.49 13.77 15.79
C GLU A 114 6.42 14.48 14.43
N ASP A 115 7.34 15.42 14.20
CA ASP A 115 7.78 15.79 12.85
C ASP A 115 8.76 14.71 12.34
N PRO A 116 8.38 13.86 11.37
CA PRO A 116 9.23 12.76 10.92
C PRO A 116 10.41 13.28 10.09
N SER A 117 11.60 12.72 10.31
CA SER A 117 12.77 13.01 9.49
C SER A 117 12.56 12.56 8.04
N ILE A 118 13.23 13.19 7.07
CA ILE A 118 13.11 12.80 5.66
C ILE A 118 13.43 11.32 5.42
N ASP A 119 14.46 10.78 6.10
CA ASP A 119 14.77 9.34 6.00
C ASP A 119 13.62 8.45 6.49
N GLU A 120 12.89 8.85 7.55
CA GLU A 120 11.70 8.13 7.98
C GLU A 120 10.52 8.28 7.00
N ILE A 121 10.30 9.49 6.45
CA ILE A 121 9.27 9.73 5.44
C ILE A 121 9.52 8.83 4.21
N ILE A 122 10.75 8.80 3.69
CA ILE A 122 11.09 7.99 2.51
C ILE A 122 11.08 6.49 2.84
N SER A 123 11.53 6.08 4.03
CA SER A 123 11.46 4.68 4.47
C SER A 123 10.02 4.20 4.68
N GLU A 124 9.10 5.06 5.12
CA GLU A 124 7.67 4.70 5.22
C GLU A 124 7.02 4.55 3.84
N LEU A 125 7.37 5.41 2.88
CA LEU A 125 6.96 5.29 1.48
C LEU A 125 7.48 3.98 0.86
N GLU A 126 8.78 3.69 1.02
CA GLU A 126 9.44 2.48 0.53
C GLU A 126 8.81 1.22 1.13
N ARG A 127 8.65 1.18 2.46
CA ARG A 127 7.97 0.07 3.17
C ARG A 127 6.53 -0.12 2.66
N SER A 128 5.81 0.96 2.36
CA SER A 128 4.41 0.87 1.88
C SER A 128 4.35 0.35 0.43
N LEU A 129 5.30 0.74 -0.42
CA LEU A 129 5.48 0.18 -1.76
C LEU A 129 5.82 -1.32 -1.68
N LEU A 130 6.82 -1.71 -0.87
CA LEU A 130 7.23 -3.10 -0.71
C LEU A 130 6.11 -4.01 -0.19
N VAL A 131 5.39 -3.58 0.86
CA VAL A 131 4.26 -4.36 1.42
C VAL A 131 3.13 -4.51 0.41
N SER A 132 2.78 -3.45 -0.33
CA SER A 132 1.75 -3.56 -1.37
C SER A 132 2.18 -4.42 -2.55
N LEU A 133 3.45 -4.36 -2.95
CA LEU A 133 4.01 -5.22 -4.00
C LEU A 133 3.97 -6.70 -3.59
N VAL A 134 4.34 -7.03 -2.35
CA VAL A 134 4.21 -8.40 -1.80
C VAL A 134 2.76 -8.88 -1.82
N VAL A 135 1.80 -8.04 -1.41
CA VAL A 135 0.36 -8.38 -1.48
C VAL A 135 -0.08 -8.64 -2.92
N THR A 136 0.29 -7.76 -3.85
CA THR A 136 -0.07 -7.88 -5.28
C THR A 136 0.55 -9.11 -5.96
N LEU A 137 1.81 -9.44 -5.64
CA LEU A 137 2.51 -10.61 -6.17
C LEU A 137 2.09 -11.94 -5.51
N THR A 138 1.25 -11.91 -4.46
CA THR A 138 0.81 -13.14 -3.75
C THR A 138 -0.70 -13.35 -3.70
N SER A 139 -1.51 -12.31 -3.93
CA SER A 139 -2.98 -12.35 -3.83
C SER A 139 -3.63 -13.40 -4.74
N HIS A 140 -3.07 -13.60 -5.94
CA HIS A 140 -3.60 -14.53 -6.93
C HIS A 140 -3.30 -16.00 -6.62
N ASN A 141 -2.29 -16.32 -5.79
CA ASN A 141 -1.88 -17.70 -5.49
C ASN A 141 -3.01 -18.54 -4.88
N VAL A 142 -3.86 -17.94 -4.04
CA VAL A 142 -5.00 -18.64 -3.44
C VAL A 142 -6.07 -19.00 -4.48
N LEU A 143 -6.23 -18.19 -5.52
CA LEU A 143 -7.17 -18.46 -6.62
C LEU A 143 -6.61 -19.51 -7.57
N ILE A 144 -5.31 -19.47 -7.91
CA ILE A 144 -4.63 -20.52 -8.68
C ILE A 144 -4.78 -21.88 -7.96
N GLN A 145 -4.44 -21.96 -6.67
CA GLN A 145 -4.58 -23.18 -5.87
C GLN A 145 -6.02 -23.72 -5.83
N LYS A 146 -7.04 -22.85 -5.88
CA LYS A 146 -8.45 -23.25 -5.94
C LYS A 146 -8.86 -23.74 -7.33
N VAL A 147 -8.36 -23.12 -8.39
CA VAL A 147 -8.54 -23.59 -9.77
C VAL A 147 -7.86 -24.95 -9.97
N ASP A 148 -6.66 -25.16 -9.42
CA ASP A 148 -5.93 -26.42 -9.47
C ASP A 148 -6.60 -27.56 -8.70
N ASP A 149 -7.09 -27.32 -7.47
CA ASP A 149 -7.86 -28.31 -6.71
C ASP A 149 -9.13 -28.69 -7.47
N TRP A 150 -9.94 -27.71 -7.88
CA TRP A 150 -11.16 -27.98 -8.63
C TRP A 150 -10.89 -28.77 -9.92
N SER A 151 -9.88 -28.37 -10.69
CA SER A 151 -9.51 -29.04 -11.95
C SER A 151 -9.05 -30.48 -11.72
N GLN A 152 -8.36 -30.76 -10.61
CA GLN A 152 -7.99 -32.12 -10.22
C GLN A 152 -9.20 -32.94 -9.76
N GLN A 153 -10.12 -32.39 -8.97
CA GLN A 153 -11.32 -33.11 -8.53
C GLN A 153 -12.26 -33.41 -9.71
N HIS A 154 -12.48 -32.44 -10.60
CA HIS A 154 -13.31 -32.57 -11.79
C HIS A 154 -12.72 -33.61 -12.75
N ARG A 155 -11.41 -33.56 -13.01
CA ARG A 155 -10.73 -34.59 -13.81
C ARG A 155 -10.91 -35.99 -13.21
N ARG A 156 -10.77 -36.15 -11.89
CA ARG A 156 -11.01 -37.44 -11.21
C ARG A 156 -12.46 -37.92 -11.28
N PHE A 157 -13.43 -37.04 -11.43
CA PHE A 157 -14.82 -37.43 -11.73
C PHE A 157 -14.96 -37.90 -13.18
N LEU A 158 -14.40 -37.17 -14.16
CA LEU A 158 -14.40 -37.55 -15.58
C LEU A 158 -13.68 -38.89 -15.84
N GLU A 159 -12.61 -39.18 -15.09
CA GLU A 159 -11.87 -40.46 -15.10
C GLU A 159 -12.59 -41.59 -14.34
N HIS A 160 -13.77 -41.35 -13.78
CA HIS A 160 -14.53 -42.26 -12.91
C HIS A 160 -13.79 -42.70 -11.61
N HIS A 161 -12.76 -41.95 -11.21
CA HIS A 161 -12.08 -42.07 -9.91
C HIS A 161 -12.86 -41.45 -8.73
N ARG A 162 -14.06 -40.90 -8.99
CA ARG A 162 -15.03 -40.38 -8.01
C ARG A 162 -16.47 -40.66 -8.47
N PRO A 163 -17.43 -40.87 -7.55
CA PRO A 163 -18.86 -41.02 -7.90
C PRO A 163 -19.50 -39.67 -8.28
N ASP A 164 -19.17 -38.60 -7.57
CA ASP A 164 -19.75 -37.27 -7.70
C ASP A 164 -18.68 -36.23 -8.07
N ASP A 165 -19.08 -35.26 -8.90
CA ASP A 165 -18.26 -34.14 -9.34
C ASP A 165 -18.02 -33.10 -8.21
N TYR A 166 -17.30 -32.03 -8.51
CA TYR A 166 -17.29 -30.80 -7.72
C TYR A 166 -18.17 -29.74 -8.38
N GLY A 167 -18.91 -28.98 -7.57
CA GLY A 167 -19.79 -27.92 -8.07
C GLY A 167 -19.07 -26.91 -8.96
N HIS A 168 -19.71 -26.51 -10.06
CA HIS A 168 -19.07 -25.70 -11.12
C HIS A 168 -19.02 -24.20 -10.82
N TYR A 169 -19.39 -23.76 -9.61
CA TYR A 169 -19.31 -22.36 -9.18
C TYR A 169 -18.49 -22.21 -7.89
N PHE A 170 -17.56 -21.26 -7.87
CA PHE A 170 -16.84 -20.83 -6.66
C PHE A 170 -17.62 -19.74 -5.94
N GLU A 171 -17.94 -19.96 -4.66
CA GLU A 171 -18.66 -19.01 -3.80
C GLU A 171 -17.69 -18.15 -3.00
N VAL A 172 -17.61 -16.86 -3.34
CA VAL A 172 -16.59 -15.92 -2.82
C VAL A 172 -16.75 -15.66 -1.32
N THR A 173 -17.95 -15.79 -0.78
CA THR A 173 -18.24 -15.57 0.66
C THR A 173 -17.82 -16.75 1.55
N THR A 174 -17.69 -17.96 1.00
CA THR A 174 -17.38 -19.18 1.78
C THR A 174 -16.11 -19.91 1.33
N PHE A 175 -15.52 -19.52 0.19
CA PHE A 175 -14.35 -20.13 -0.45
C PHE A 175 -14.55 -21.62 -0.79
N ARG A 176 -15.79 -21.99 -1.13
CA ARG A 176 -16.25 -23.35 -1.46
C ARG A 176 -16.75 -23.44 -2.91
N PHE A 177 -16.83 -24.67 -3.41
CA PHE A 177 -17.46 -25.01 -4.69
C PHE A 177 -18.91 -25.42 -4.45
N VAL A 178 -19.82 -25.00 -5.33
CA VAL A 178 -21.27 -25.25 -5.27
C VAL A 178 -21.85 -25.45 -6.68
N ASP A 179 -22.92 -26.21 -6.79
CA ASP A 179 -23.43 -26.69 -8.09
C ASP A 179 -24.34 -25.67 -8.81
N GLN A 180 -24.74 -24.61 -8.11
CA GLN A 180 -25.81 -23.70 -8.56
C GLN A 180 -25.34 -22.24 -8.68
N PRO A 181 -25.72 -21.52 -9.75
CA PRO A 181 -25.41 -20.10 -9.90
C PRO A 181 -26.05 -19.25 -8.79
N GLY A 182 -25.55 -18.03 -8.60
CA GLY A 182 -26.10 -17.09 -7.63
C GLY A 182 -25.23 -15.85 -7.41
N THR A 183 -25.74 -14.88 -6.67
CA THR A 183 -25.01 -13.67 -6.29
C THR A 183 -23.75 -14.03 -5.49
N GLY A 184 -22.60 -13.43 -5.85
CA GLY A 184 -21.31 -13.72 -5.20
C GLY A 184 -20.68 -15.07 -5.58
N ARG A 185 -21.14 -15.69 -6.68
CA ARG A 185 -20.60 -16.93 -7.22
C ARG A 185 -20.05 -16.73 -8.63
N VAL A 186 -18.90 -17.33 -8.93
CA VAL A 186 -18.25 -17.27 -10.25
C VAL A 186 -18.17 -18.68 -10.83
N HIS A 187 -18.61 -18.87 -12.08
CA HIS A 187 -18.49 -20.17 -12.75
C HIS A 187 -17.01 -20.50 -13.00
N MET A 188 -16.61 -21.75 -12.76
CA MET A 188 -15.20 -22.14 -12.75
C MET A 188 -14.48 -21.90 -14.08
N GLN A 189 -15.17 -21.99 -15.22
CA GLN A 189 -14.58 -21.63 -16.52
C GLN A 189 -14.09 -20.18 -16.58
N HIS A 190 -14.75 -19.24 -15.90
CA HIS A 190 -14.29 -17.84 -15.86
C HIS A 190 -13.04 -17.71 -14.98
N LEU A 191 -12.97 -18.43 -13.84
CA LEU A 191 -11.76 -18.42 -13.00
C LEU A 191 -10.59 -19.10 -13.70
N ILE A 192 -10.82 -20.20 -14.42
CA ILE A 192 -9.82 -20.86 -15.27
C ILE A 192 -9.29 -19.86 -16.31
N SER A 193 -10.17 -19.28 -17.13
CA SER A 193 -9.75 -18.32 -18.17
C SER A 193 -9.12 -17.03 -17.63
N ALA A 194 -9.38 -16.65 -16.37
CA ALA A 194 -8.79 -15.47 -15.74
C ALA A 194 -7.40 -15.73 -15.13
N VAL A 195 -7.06 -16.98 -14.80
CA VAL A 195 -5.70 -17.38 -14.33
C VAL A 195 -4.85 -18.03 -15.42
N ASP A 196 -5.46 -18.46 -16.54
CA ASP A 196 -4.77 -19.10 -17.65
C ASP A 196 -3.76 -18.15 -18.31
N SER A 197 -2.50 -18.59 -18.38
CA SER A 197 -1.41 -17.93 -19.09
C SER A 197 -1.20 -18.47 -20.51
N GLY A 198 -2.01 -19.44 -20.93
CA GLY A 198 -1.86 -20.15 -22.18
C GLY A 198 -1.21 -21.53 -22.05
N ALA A 199 -1.10 -22.23 -23.18
CA ALA A 199 -0.66 -23.62 -23.23
C ALA A 199 0.09 -23.97 -24.53
N HIS A 200 1.05 -24.90 -24.40
CA HIS A 200 1.66 -25.60 -25.54
C HIS A 200 0.96 -26.96 -25.73
N VAL A 201 0.10 -27.06 -26.73
CA VAL A 201 -0.65 -28.30 -27.02
C VAL A 201 0.11 -29.17 -28.02
N TYR A 202 0.57 -30.33 -27.54
CA TYR A 202 1.22 -31.36 -28.34
C TYR A 202 0.23 -32.50 -28.65
N ALA A 203 -0.33 -32.49 -29.86
CA ALA A 203 -1.15 -33.60 -30.35
C ALA A 203 -0.30 -34.64 -31.10
N ALA A 204 -0.31 -35.89 -30.66
CA ALA A 204 0.45 -36.96 -31.29
C ALA A 204 -0.05 -37.22 -32.73
N GLY A 205 0.81 -36.94 -33.72
CA GLY A 205 0.47 -37.04 -35.15
C GLY A 205 0.11 -35.72 -35.83
N ALA A 206 -0.02 -34.62 -35.09
CA ALA A 206 -0.03 -33.29 -35.68
C ALA A 206 1.41 -32.86 -36.04
N THR A 207 1.60 -32.22 -37.20
CA THR A 207 2.86 -31.56 -37.56
C THR A 207 3.05 -30.25 -36.82
N ASP A 208 1.93 -29.59 -36.48
CA ASP A 208 1.89 -28.21 -36.03
C ASP A 208 1.81 -28.16 -34.51
N ARG A 209 2.65 -27.34 -33.90
CA ARG A 209 2.59 -27.05 -32.46
C ARG A 209 1.60 -25.93 -32.24
N PHE A 210 0.51 -26.19 -31.54
CA PHE A 210 -0.42 -25.15 -31.15
C PHE A 210 0.10 -24.50 -29.86
N GLN A 211 0.53 -23.25 -29.98
CA GLN A 211 0.89 -22.38 -28.87
C GLN A 211 -0.14 -21.26 -28.83
N THR A 212 -0.83 -21.15 -27.70
CA THR A 212 -1.71 -20.04 -27.39
C THR A 212 -1.15 -19.41 -26.12
N ASP A 213 -0.49 -18.28 -26.25
CA ASP A 213 0.00 -17.49 -25.11
C ASP A 213 -1.06 -16.46 -24.73
N HIS A 214 -1.37 -16.32 -23.45
CA HIS A 214 -2.42 -15.43 -22.94
C HIS A 214 -1.90 -14.65 -21.74
N TYR A 215 -2.15 -13.34 -21.67
CA TYR A 215 -1.85 -12.57 -20.48
C TYR A 215 -3.00 -12.72 -19.45
N PRO A 216 -2.77 -13.28 -18.25
CA PRO A 216 -3.85 -13.58 -17.31
C PRO A 216 -4.61 -12.33 -16.84
N GLU A 217 -5.93 -12.34 -16.95
CA GLU A 217 -6.81 -11.25 -16.50
C GLU A 217 -6.54 -10.91 -15.02
N ILE A 218 -6.28 -11.92 -14.19
CA ILE A 218 -5.98 -11.75 -12.77
C ILE A 218 -4.72 -10.89 -12.50
N LEU A 219 -3.70 -10.97 -13.35
CA LEU A 219 -2.49 -10.14 -13.24
C LEU A 219 -2.76 -8.72 -13.71
N SER A 220 -3.50 -8.54 -14.80
CA SER A 220 -3.97 -7.23 -15.27
C SER A 220 -4.73 -6.48 -14.16
N VAL A 221 -5.70 -7.15 -13.52
CA VAL A 221 -6.47 -6.58 -12.41
C VAL A 221 -5.60 -6.28 -11.19
N ALA A 222 -4.74 -7.21 -10.77
CA ALA A 222 -3.88 -7.03 -9.58
C ALA A 222 -2.86 -5.89 -9.75
N TYR A 223 -2.27 -5.76 -10.94
CA TYR A 223 -1.30 -4.70 -11.23
C TYR A 223 -1.99 -3.35 -11.45
N ALA A 224 -3.12 -3.29 -12.16
CA ALA A 224 -3.91 -2.05 -12.28
C ALA A 224 -4.31 -1.47 -10.91
N GLN A 225 -4.70 -2.34 -9.96
CA GLN A 225 -4.97 -1.96 -8.57
C GLN A 225 -3.71 -1.45 -7.85
N TRP A 226 -2.57 -2.11 -8.03
CA TRP A 226 -1.29 -1.68 -7.44
C TRP A 226 -0.84 -0.31 -7.96
N PHE A 227 -0.84 -0.10 -9.27
CA PHE A 227 -0.47 1.17 -9.91
C PHE A 227 -1.40 2.31 -9.47
N ALA A 228 -2.70 2.04 -9.32
CA ALA A 228 -3.64 3.01 -8.75
C ALA A 228 -3.36 3.33 -7.28
N TYR A 229 -3.04 2.32 -6.46
CA TYR A 229 -2.78 2.45 -5.03
C TYR A 229 -1.48 3.21 -4.72
N VAL A 230 -0.37 2.83 -5.36
CA VAL A 230 0.94 3.46 -5.13
C VAL A 230 0.98 4.90 -5.66
N HIS A 231 0.28 5.18 -6.76
CA HIS A 231 0.08 6.57 -7.22
C HIS A 231 -0.71 7.41 -6.20
N ALA A 232 -1.77 6.86 -5.58
CA ALA A 232 -2.53 7.57 -4.55
C ALA A 232 -1.72 7.79 -3.27
N ILE A 233 -0.94 6.80 -2.82
CA ILE A 233 0.04 6.95 -1.72
C ILE A 233 0.96 8.15 -1.99
N TRP A 234 1.57 8.20 -3.17
CA TRP A 234 2.49 9.27 -3.55
C TRP A 234 1.81 10.64 -3.52
N GLU A 235 0.75 10.82 -4.30
CA GLU A 235 0.08 12.12 -4.52
C GLU A 235 -0.67 12.67 -3.31
N GLU A 236 -1.25 11.80 -2.47
CA GLU A 236 -2.13 12.19 -1.36
C GLU A 236 -1.46 12.14 0.01
N GLN A 237 -0.35 11.41 0.16
CA GLN A 237 0.26 11.18 1.49
C GLN A 237 1.71 11.64 1.60
N PHE A 238 2.55 11.45 0.56
CA PHE A 238 3.99 11.64 0.70
C PHE A 238 4.52 12.95 0.09
N ARG A 239 4.00 13.43 -1.05
CA ARG A 239 4.46 14.70 -1.65
C ARG A 239 4.32 15.89 -0.71
N ASP A 240 3.17 16.02 -0.03
CA ASP A 240 2.93 17.10 0.93
C ASP A 240 3.87 17.00 2.16
N ARG A 241 4.13 15.80 2.69
CA ARG A 241 5.06 15.58 3.81
C ARG A 241 6.51 15.91 3.46
N ILE A 242 6.96 15.52 2.26
CA ILE A 242 8.32 15.82 1.76
C ILE A 242 8.48 17.34 1.57
N ALA A 243 7.48 18.02 1.00
CA ALA A 243 7.49 19.47 0.86
C ALA A 243 7.56 20.17 2.23
N ALA A 244 6.75 19.73 3.20
CA ALA A 244 6.73 20.28 4.55
C ALA A 244 8.08 20.15 5.27
N PHE A 245 8.71 18.96 5.23
CA PHE A 245 10.04 18.75 5.81
C PHE A 245 11.08 19.72 5.20
N PHE A 246 11.13 19.82 3.87
CA PHE A 246 12.05 20.73 3.19
C PHE A 246 11.66 22.22 3.27
N ASN A 247 10.57 22.58 3.96
CA ASN A 247 10.20 23.97 4.25
C ASN A 247 10.57 24.41 5.68
N ILE A 248 11.02 23.50 6.55
CA ILE A 248 11.50 23.84 7.90
C ILE A 248 12.63 24.87 7.81
N GLY A 249 12.39 26.05 8.37
CA GLY A 249 13.36 27.16 8.39
C GLY A 249 13.44 28.02 7.12
N LYS A 250 12.58 27.81 6.11
CA LYS A 250 12.46 28.73 4.96
C LYS A 250 11.67 29.98 5.32
N SER A 251 11.86 31.05 4.53
CA SER A 251 11.09 32.28 4.64
C SER A 251 9.83 32.29 3.78
N ASP A 252 8.86 33.11 4.17
CA ASP A 252 7.62 33.37 3.41
C ASP A 252 7.92 33.59 1.93
N GLY A 253 7.29 32.79 1.08
CA GLY A 253 7.46 32.93 -0.36
C GLY A 253 8.73 32.28 -0.93
N GLU A 254 9.53 31.54 -0.15
CA GLU A 254 10.55 30.57 -0.65
C GLU A 254 10.08 29.10 -0.59
N GLU A 255 8.96 28.85 0.06
CA GLU A 255 8.37 27.52 0.28
C GLU A 255 8.14 26.71 -1.00
N LEU A 256 8.31 25.40 -0.87
CA LEU A 256 7.91 24.38 -1.83
C LEU A 256 6.42 24.06 -1.69
N GLU A 257 5.70 24.03 -2.80
CA GLU A 257 4.39 23.38 -2.92
C GLU A 257 4.61 21.89 -3.26
N LYS A 258 3.65 21.00 -3.00
CA LYS A 258 3.78 19.57 -3.36
C LYS A 258 4.06 19.30 -4.85
N ASN A 259 3.71 20.26 -5.70
CA ASN A 259 3.98 20.24 -7.14
C ASN A 259 5.48 20.39 -7.48
N ASP A 260 6.30 20.91 -6.55
CA ASP A 260 7.75 20.97 -6.66
C ASP A 260 8.40 19.63 -6.34
N VAL A 261 7.80 18.84 -5.43
CA VAL A 261 8.19 17.45 -5.16
C VAL A 261 7.82 16.60 -6.37
N LYS A 262 8.81 16.17 -7.14
CA LYS A 262 8.67 15.35 -8.36
C LYS A 262 9.64 14.18 -8.30
N SER A 263 9.32 13.12 -9.03
CA SER A 263 10.25 12.03 -9.35
C SER A 263 9.78 11.39 -10.66
N ASP A 264 10.72 11.06 -11.54
CA ASP A 264 10.38 10.42 -12.82
C ASP A 264 9.84 9.00 -12.63
N PHE A 265 10.28 8.27 -11.60
CA PHE A 265 9.75 6.94 -11.25
C PHE A 265 8.25 6.98 -10.92
N PHE A 266 7.81 7.95 -10.11
CA PHE A 266 6.37 8.14 -9.84
C PHE A 266 5.62 8.76 -11.03
N GLY A 267 6.32 9.47 -11.92
CA GLY A 267 5.81 9.88 -13.22
C GLY A 267 5.46 8.69 -14.12
N ASP A 268 6.33 7.68 -14.18
CA ASP A 268 6.10 6.44 -14.92
C ASP A 268 4.95 5.62 -14.33
N ILE A 269 4.90 5.48 -13.00
CA ILE A 269 3.78 4.86 -12.28
C ILE A 269 2.46 5.55 -12.65
N ARG A 270 2.44 6.89 -12.75
CA ARG A 270 1.26 7.64 -13.19
C ARG A 270 0.86 7.31 -14.63
N TRP A 271 1.80 7.23 -15.56
CA TRP A 271 1.53 6.92 -16.97
C TRP A 271 0.99 5.49 -17.15
N ILE A 272 1.63 4.49 -16.54
CA ILE A 272 1.17 3.09 -16.55
C ILE A 272 -0.21 2.96 -15.89
N ARG A 273 -0.42 3.61 -14.74
CA ARG A 273 -1.74 3.70 -14.08
C ARG A 273 -2.80 4.28 -15.00
N ASN A 274 -2.45 5.32 -15.79
CA ASN A 274 -3.41 6.00 -16.64
C ASN A 274 -3.91 5.09 -17.77
N ASP A 275 -2.99 4.36 -18.40
CA ASP A 275 -3.32 3.44 -19.49
C ASP A 275 -4.12 2.21 -19.00
N PHE A 276 -3.77 1.62 -17.84
CA PHE A 276 -4.60 0.58 -17.23
C PHE A 276 -6.03 1.04 -16.92
N VAL A 277 -6.18 2.21 -16.26
CA VAL A 277 -7.48 2.64 -15.73
C VAL A 277 -8.38 3.28 -16.79
N HIS A 278 -7.83 4.00 -17.77
CA HIS A 278 -8.62 4.78 -18.75
C HIS A 278 -8.52 4.24 -20.17
N ASN A 279 -7.35 3.73 -20.57
CA ASN A 279 -7.14 3.12 -21.90
C ASN A 279 -7.34 1.59 -21.89
N LYS A 280 -7.93 1.04 -20.81
CA LYS A 280 -8.29 -0.39 -20.66
C LYS A 280 -7.09 -1.36 -20.73
N GLY A 281 -5.90 -0.90 -20.34
CA GLY A 281 -4.67 -1.68 -20.46
C GLY A 281 -4.07 -1.68 -21.87
N ILE A 282 -4.44 -0.72 -22.73
CA ILE A 282 -3.74 -0.45 -23.99
C ILE A 282 -2.78 0.73 -23.80
N ALA A 283 -1.54 0.59 -24.24
CA ALA A 283 -0.49 1.58 -24.05
C ALA A 283 -0.67 2.85 -24.92
N ASP A 284 -0.54 4.03 -24.31
CA ASP A 284 -0.37 5.34 -24.98
C ASP A 284 0.60 6.24 -24.21
N GLU A 285 0.32 6.48 -22.93
CA GLU A 285 1.18 7.32 -22.10
C GLU A 285 2.39 6.56 -21.54
N CYS A 286 2.26 5.28 -21.19
CA CYS A 286 3.37 4.47 -20.66
C CYS A 286 4.49 4.24 -21.69
N ALA A 287 4.21 4.37 -22.98
CA ALA A 287 5.21 4.42 -24.06
C ALA A 287 6.17 5.65 -23.96
N ARG A 288 6.01 6.51 -22.95
CA ARG A 288 6.88 7.65 -22.61
C ARG A 288 7.65 7.44 -21.30
N ALA A 289 7.54 6.26 -20.67
CA ALA A 289 8.20 5.95 -19.41
C ALA A 289 9.73 6.02 -19.52
N LYS A 290 10.40 6.53 -18.47
CA LYS A 290 11.84 6.81 -18.48
C LYS A 290 12.67 5.80 -17.68
N ILE A 291 12.22 5.54 -16.45
CA ILE A 291 12.84 4.65 -15.46
C ILE A 291 12.26 3.24 -15.65
N LEU A 292 10.93 3.14 -15.76
CA LEU A 292 10.19 1.92 -16.04
C LEU A 292 10.14 1.65 -17.56
N ASN A 293 11.32 1.69 -18.19
CA ASN A 293 11.50 1.45 -19.62
C ASN A 293 11.38 -0.05 -19.95
N TRP A 294 10.16 -0.58 -19.83
CA TRP A 294 9.83 -2.00 -20.03
C TRP A 294 9.44 -2.34 -21.49
N GLY A 295 9.65 -1.41 -22.44
CA GLY A 295 9.43 -1.65 -23.87
C GLY A 295 8.02 -1.40 -24.40
N PHE A 296 7.18 -0.67 -23.65
CA PHE A 296 5.78 -0.37 -24.03
C PHE A 296 5.64 0.22 -25.44
N ALA A 297 4.96 -0.50 -26.34
CA ALA A 297 4.62 -0.03 -27.68
C ALA A 297 3.21 0.57 -27.73
N LYS A 298 3.08 1.80 -28.26
CA LYS A 298 1.77 2.49 -28.31
C LYS A 298 0.76 1.74 -29.19
N GLY A 299 -0.39 1.41 -28.61
CA GLY A 299 -1.48 0.66 -29.25
C GLY A 299 -1.49 -0.84 -28.94
N GLU A 300 -0.47 -1.36 -28.26
CA GLU A 300 -0.40 -2.76 -27.82
C GLU A 300 -0.94 -2.92 -26.38
N ALA A 301 -1.19 -4.18 -25.99
CA ALA A 301 -1.66 -4.50 -24.64
C ALA A 301 -0.52 -4.38 -23.61
N ILE A 302 -0.87 -3.97 -22.39
CA ILE A 302 0.05 -3.87 -21.26
C ILE A 302 0.12 -5.23 -20.56
N GLU A 303 1.06 -6.05 -21.03
CA GLU A 303 1.37 -7.37 -20.49
C GLU A 303 2.64 -7.26 -19.62
N LEU A 304 2.46 -7.27 -18.29
CA LEU A 304 3.56 -7.08 -17.33
C LEU A 304 4.02 -8.40 -16.72
N THR A 305 5.32 -8.64 -16.72
CA THR A 305 5.89 -9.84 -16.08
C THR A 305 6.10 -9.63 -14.57
N PRO A 306 6.11 -10.71 -13.76
CA PRO A 306 6.51 -10.63 -12.35
C PRO A 306 7.91 -10.03 -12.16
N GLU A 307 8.85 -10.25 -13.09
CA GLU A 307 10.21 -9.71 -13.06
C GLU A 307 10.22 -8.19 -13.27
N GLN A 308 9.38 -7.67 -14.16
CA GLN A 308 9.20 -6.22 -14.33
C GLN A 308 8.63 -5.62 -13.03
N MET A 309 7.62 -6.24 -12.44
CA MET A 309 7.06 -5.79 -11.16
C MET A 309 8.06 -5.90 -10.00
N LEU A 310 8.94 -6.91 -9.98
CA LEU A 310 10.03 -7.02 -9.00
C LEU A 310 11.14 -5.99 -9.24
N SER A 311 11.37 -5.53 -10.48
CA SER A 311 12.37 -4.50 -10.79
C SER A 311 12.09 -3.17 -10.08
N LEU A 312 10.83 -2.90 -9.73
CA LEU A 312 10.40 -1.72 -8.96
C LEU A 312 11.14 -1.57 -7.62
N ILE A 313 11.60 -2.69 -7.03
CA ILE A 313 12.39 -2.69 -5.79
C ILE A 313 13.76 -2.03 -6.01
N GLY A 314 14.45 -2.38 -7.09
CA GLY A 314 15.77 -1.83 -7.43
C GLY A 314 15.71 -0.45 -8.10
N LEU A 315 14.53 -0.04 -8.58
CA LEU A 315 14.29 1.24 -9.24
C LEU A 315 13.68 2.30 -8.30
N PHE A 316 13.44 1.98 -7.02
CA PHE A 316 12.88 2.92 -6.06
C PHE A 316 13.81 4.13 -5.83
N PRO A 317 13.34 5.38 -6.01
CA PRO A 317 14.19 6.57 -6.11
C PRO A 317 14.67 7.11 -4.74
N ARG A 318 15.11 6.25 -3.81
CA ARG A 318 15.43 6.64 -2.41
C ARG A 318 16.39 7.84 -2.35
N ASN A 319 17.45 7.84 -3.14
CA ASN A 319 18.46 8.91 -3.12
C ASN A 319 17.92 10.24 -3.69
N GLU A 320 17.13 10.21 -4.77
CA GLU A 320 16.48 11.41 -5.35
C GLU A 320 15.57 12.07 -4.30
N LEU A 321 14.82 11.27 -3.53
CA LEU A 321 13.86 11.76 -2.54
C LEU A 321 14.49 12.25 -1.22
N LEU A 322 15.79 12.01 -1.01
CA LEU A 322 16.55 12.56 0.12
C LEU A 322 17.15 13.94 -0.22
N GLU A 323 17.13 14.37 -1.48
CA GLU A 323 17.59 15.69 -1.91
C GLU A 323 16.47 16.74 -1.87
N SER A 324 16.83 18.00 -1.60
CA SER A 324 15.85 19.10 -1.48
C SER A 324 15.27 19.49 -2.85
N PRO A 325 13.95 19.39 -3.08
CA PRO A 325 13.35 19.62 -4.39
C PRO A 325 13.61 21.02 -4.96
N THR A 326 13.91 21.09 -6.26
CA THR A 326 14.07 22.38 -6.95
C THR A 326 12.70 23.03 -7.19
N ARG A 327 12.43 24.08 -6.43
CA ARG A 327 11.23 24.92 -6.55
C ARG A 327 11.01 25.38 -7.98
N GLN A 328 9.81 25.17 -8.50
CA GLN A 328 9.41 25.56 -9.83
C GLN A 328 9.01 27.04 -9.86
N ALA A 329 9.08 27.67 -11.03
CA ALA A 329 8.44 28.97 -11.23
C ALA A 329 6.92 28.80 -11.05
N ARG A 330 6.35 29.46 -10.02
CA ARG A 330 4.90 29.42 -9.75
C ARG A 330 4.13 29.79 -11.02
N ALA A 331 3.20 28.92 -11.43
CA ALA A 331 2.40 29.15 -12.62
C ALA A 331 1.57 30.44 -12.47
N VAL A 332 1.82 31.42 -13.34
CA VAL A 332 1.21 32.76 -13.31
C VAL A 332 -0.31 32.72 -13.44
N ARG A 333 -0.86 31.61 -13.96
CA ARG A 333 -2.30 31.30 -14.00
C ARG A 333 -2.51 29.90 -13.40
N LYS A 334 -3.51 29.74 -12.53
CA LYS A 334 -4.06 28.44 -12.10
C LYS A 334 -5.43 28.24 -12.76
N ASN A 335 -5.78 27.00 -13.13
CA ASN A 335 -7.11 26.70 -13.69
C ASN A 335 -8.17 26.80 -12.59
N LEU A 336 -9.27 27.53 -12.85
CA LEU A 336 -10.39 27.66 -11.92
C LEU A 336 -11.33 26.45 -12.06
N PRO A 337 -11.55 25.63 -11.00
CA PRO A 337 -12.47 24.51 -11.05
C PRO A 337 -13.93 24.98 -10.90
N GLY A 338 -14.83 24.48 -11.75
CA GLY A 338 -16.26 24.74 -11.65
C GLY A 338 -17.01 24.54 -12.96
N SER A 339 -18.34 24.63 -12.90
CA SER A 339 -19.23 24.69 -14.06
C SER A 339 -20.08 25.96 -13.99
N GLY A 340 -20.23 26.64 -15.13
CA GLY A 340 -21.14 27.77 -15.29
C GLY A 340 -22.44 27.37 -15.98
N ASP A 341 -23.45 28.24 -15.94
CA ASP A 341 -24.62 28.09 -16.83
C ASP A 341 -24.16 28.10 -18.29
N ALA A 342 -24.61 27.11 -19.08
CA ALA A 342 -24.19 26.94 -20.47
C ALA A 342 -24.53 28.17 -21.31
N THR A 343 -25.71 28.76 -21.11
CA THR A 343 -26.16 29.94 -21.86
C THR A 343 -25.31 31.18 -21.55
N LEU A 344 -24.87 31.33 -20.29
CA LEU A 344 -23.97 32.38 -19.85
C LEU A 344 -22.56 32.18 -20.40
N VAL A 345 -22.05 30.94 -20.35
CA VAL A 345 -20.73 30.58 -20.89
C VAL A 345 -20.66 30.81 -22.40
N ASP A 346 -21.68 30.38 -23.16
CA ASP A 346 -21.74 30.61 -24.60
C ASP A 346 -21.81 32.10 -24.96
N LYS A 347 -22.59 32.90 -24.21
CA LYS A 347 -22.63 34.36 -24.35
C LYS A 347 -21.27 35.00 -24.06
N LEU A 348 -20.57 34.55 -23.03
CA LEU A 348 -19.24 35.05 -22.66
C LEU A 348 -18.18 34.68 -23.71
N VAL A 349 -18.15 33.42 -24.17
CA VAL A 349 -17.25 32.96 -25.24
C VAL A 349 -17.52 33.73 -26.54
N LYS A 350 -18.78 33.94 -26.90
CA LYS A 350 -19.15 34.77 -28.04
C LYS A 350 -18.69 36.22 -27.87
N PHE A 351 -18.95 36.85 -26.72
CA PHE A 351 -18.53 38.23 -26.46
C PHE A 351 -17.00 38.40 -26.56
N ILE A 352 -16.24 37.43 -26.03
CA ILE A 352 -14.78 37.40 -26.15
C ILE A 352 -14.35 37.32 -27.62
N ALA A 353 -14.98 36.45 -28.42
CA ALA A 353 -14.66 36.28 -29.84
C ALA A 353 -15.03 37.50 -30.68
N ASP A 354 -16.25 38.02 -30.53
CA ASP A 354 -16.77 39.18 -31.27
C ASP A 354 -15.92 40.45 -31.02
N ASN A 355 -15.39 40.60 -29.79
CA ASN A 355 -14.54 41.73 -29.39
C ASN A 355 -13.02 41.45 -29.46
N LYS A 356 -12.61 40.24 -29.91
CA LYS A 356 -11.20 39.78 -30.01
C LYS A 356 -10.39 39.93 -28.70
N LEU A 357 -11.02 39.67 -27.56
CA LEU A 357 -10.40 39.79 -26.24
C LEU A 357 -9.59 38.51 -25.91
N ASP A 358 -8.59 38.63 -25.03
CA ASP A 358 -8.00 37.45 -24.39
C ASP A 358 -8.97 36.86 -23.36
N LYS A 359 -9.26 35.57 -23.48
CA LYS A 359 -10.13 34.84 -22.54
C LYS A 359 -9.55 34.83 -21.12
N GLY A 360 -8.22 34.76 -20.96
CA GLY A 360 -7.59 34.81 -19.64
C GLY A 360 -7.87 36.15 -18.96
N THR A 361 -7.48 37.24 -19.62
CA THR A 361 -7.66 38.64 -19.16
C THR A 361 -9.12 38.99 -18.86
N VAL A 362 -10.08 38.47 -19.63
CA VAL A 362 -11.52 38.67 -19.34
C VAL A 362 -11.95 37.92 -18.08
N ILE A 363 -11.48 36.69 -17.87
CA ILE A 363 -11.77 35.93 -16.64
C ILE A 363 -11.10 36.59 -15.42
N ASP A 364 -9.83 37.02 -15.55
CA ASP A 364 -9.11 37.75 -14.49
C ASP A 364 -9.91 38.98 -14.06
N ARG A 365 -10.39 39.76 -15.03
CA ARG A 365 -11.15 40.97 -14.76
C ARG A 365 -12.52 40.69 -14.17
N MET A 366 -13.25 39.67 -14.65
CA MET A 366 -14.52 39.26 -14.04
C MET A 366 -14.35 38.84 -12.57
N LEU A 367 -13.22 38.22 -12.22
CA LEU A 367 -12.92 37.84 -10.84
C LEU A 367 -12.52 39.05 -9.99
N LEU A 368 -11.71 39.98 -10.52
CA LEU A 368 -11.34 41.22 -9.84
C LEU A 368 -12.55 42.13 -9.61
N ASP A 369 -13.32 42.46 -10.65
CA ASP A 369 -14.52 43.30 -10.58
C ASP A 369 -15.55 42.70 -9.56
N TRP A 370 -15.63 41.36 -9.45
CA TRP A 370 -16.47 40.67 -8.45
C TRP A 370 -15.89 40.72 -7.03
N LEU A 371 -14.59 40.50 -6.84
CA LEU A 371 -13.93 40.57 -5.54
C LEU A 371 -13.96 42.00 -4.95
N GLU A 372 -13.75 43.01 -5.79
CA GLU A 372 -13.83 44.43 -5.41
C GLU A 372 -15.26 44.86 -5.04
N THR A 373 -16.29 44.29 -5.67
CA THR A 373 -17.70 44.55 -5.28
C THR A 373 -18.17 43.69 -4.10
N ALA A 374 -17.56 42.53 -3.86
CA ALA A 374 -17.86 41.69 -2.70
C ALA A 374 -17.33 42.29 -1.38
N THR A 375 -16.17 42.97 -1.38
CA THR A 375 -15.53 43.52 -0.17
C THR A 375 -16.11 44.85 0.34
N ILE A 376 -17.27 45.28 -0.18
CA ILE A 376 -17.89 46.59 0.13
C ILE A 376 -19.15 46.48 1.03
N ASN A 377 -19.60 45.28 1.39
CA ASN A 377 -20.76 45.06 2.29
C ASN A 377 -20.36 44.51 3.67
N ASP A 378 -19.67 45.35 4.44
CA ASP A 378 -19.53 45.30 5.93
C ASP A 378 -20.88 45.25 6.76
#